data_AF-A0A9Q0Q345-F1
#
_entry.id   AF-A0A9Q0Q345-F1
#
_cell.length_a   1.000
_cell.length_b   1.000
_cell.length_c   1.000
_cell.angle_alpha   90.00
_cell.angle_beta   90.00
_cell.angle_gamma   90.00
#
_symmetry.space_group_name_H-M   'P 1'
#
loop_
_entity.id
_entity.type
_entity.pdbx_description
1 polymer ?
#
loop_
_entity_poly.entity_id
_entity_poly.type
_entity_poly.pdbx_seq_one_letter_code
_entity_poly.pdbx_strand_id
1 'polypeptide(L)'
;MDSIFAPKSSSTSTLSSPAFISRFLEASSSRKFSSLTFVGSRPIRYSSYSTTFSMVSNDVSKPKIITGDFGYVLEDVPHFTDYIPGLATCSNPLQDNPAYSVVKQYFVHVDDSVPQKIVAHKDSPRGIHFRRAGPRQKVYFDADEVHACIVTCGGLCPGLNTVIREIVYSLYHMYGVSRVLGIEGGYRGFYARNTTALTPKVVNDIHKRGGTILGTSRGGHDTSKIVDSIQDRGINQVYIIGGDGTQKGASVIFEEIRRRGLKVVVAGIPKTIDNDIPVIDKSFGFDTAVEEAQRAINAAHVEAESVENGIGLVKLMGRYSGMLQFSS
;
A
#
# COMPACT_ATOMS: atom_id res chain seq x y z
N MET A 1 53.54 -1.51 -1.80
CA MET A 1 53.74 -0.33 -0.95
C MET A 1 53.50 0.89 -1.81
N ASP A 2 52.71 1.80 -1.27
CA ASP A 2 52.04 2.94 -1.91
C ASP A 2 52.93 3.79 -2.83
N SER A 3 52.34 4.32 -3.90
CA SER A 3 52.31 5.78 -4.13
C SER A 3 51.46 6.18 -5.34
N ILE A 4 50.60 7.15 -5.05
CA ILE A 4 49.77 7.98 -5.92
C ILE A 4 50.66 8.89 -6.78
N PHE A 5 50.32 9.15 -8.06
CA PHE A 5 50.35 10.50 -8.66
C PHE A 5 49.56 10.58 -9.99
N ALA A 6 48.89 11.72 -10.15
CA ALA A 6 47.82 12.07 -11.11
C ALA A 6 48.21 12.19 -12.60
N PRO A 7 47.22 12.44 -13.49
CA PRO A 7 47.47 13.17 -14.73
C PRO A 7 46.76 14.53 -14.82
N LYS A 8 47.61 15.49 -15.20
CA LYS A 8 47.51 16.80 -15.86
C LYS A 8 46.18 17.31 -16.44
N SER A 9 46.07 18.64 -16.32
CA SER A 9 45.12 19.59 -16.89
C SER A 9 45.37 19.99 -18.36
N SER A 10 44.38 20.69 -18.93
CA SER A 10 44.25 21.42 -20.21
C SER A 10 43.61 20.61 -21.34
N SER A 11 42.55 21.05 -22.03
CA SER A 11 42.21 22.42 -22.44
C SER A 11 40.69 22.61 -22.62
N THR A 12 40.26 23.85 -22.39
CA THR A 12 38.93 24.41 -22.65
C THR A 12 38.67 24.60 -24.14
N SER A 13 37.51 24.14 -24.63
CA SER A 13 36.85 24.74 -25.79
C SER A 13 35.34 24.84 -25.54
N THR A 14 34.90 26.07 -25.33
CA THR A 14 33.51 26.50 -25.32
C THR A 14 32.98 26.57 -26.75
N LEU A 15 31.90 25.84 -27.05
CA LEU A 15 31.00 26.18 -28.16
C LEU A 15 29.56 26.08 -27.69
N SER A 16 29.00 27.26 -27.45
CA SER A 16 27.58 27.57 -27.38
C SER A 16 26.93 27.47 -28.75
N SER A 17 25.83 26.71 -28.91
CA SER A 17 24.57 27.23 -29.49
C SER A 17 23.44 26.18 -29.40
N PRO A 18 22.19 26.58 -29.10
CA PRO A 18 21.06 25.69 -28.84
C PRO A 18 20.22 25.48 -30.11
N ALA A 19 20.22 24.26 -30.65
CA ALA A 19 19.38 23.92 -31.80
C ALA A 19 19.03 22.43 -31.86
N PHE A 20 18.47 21.87 -30.78
CA PHE A 20 17.90 20.51 -30.85
C PHE A 20 16.64 20.28 -29.98
N ILE A 21 16.19 21.30 -29.24
CA ILE A 21 14.96 21.25 -28.42
C ILE A 21 13.91 22.18 -29.03
N SER A 22 13.38 21.84 -30.21
CA SER A 22 12.12 22.47 -30.69
C SER A 22 11.33 21.68 -31.75
N ARG A 23 11.59 20.37 -31.95
CA ARG A 23 10.92 19.60 -33.02
C ARG A 23 10.11 18.38 -32.58
N PHE A 24 9.59 18.37 -31.35
CA PHE A 24 8.70 17.29 -30.89
C PHE A 24 7.37 17.73 -30.27
N LEU A 25 6.99 19.01 -30.41
CA LEU A 25 5.71 19.55 -29.94
C LEU A 25 4.73 19.95 -31.05
N GLU A 26 4.87 19.37 -32.25
CA GLU A 26 4.01 19.71 -33.39
C GLU A 26 3.65 18.46 -34.22
N ALA A 27 3.06 17.46 -33.57
CA ALA A 27 2.44 16.32 -34.26
C ALA A 27 1.37 15.61 -33.39
N SER A 28 0.39 16.34 -32.87
CA SER A 28 -0.90 15.76 -32.42
C SER A 28 -1.98 16.83 -32.33
N SER A 29 -2.29 17.46 -33.47
CA SER A 29 -3.55 18.20 -33.62
C SER A 29 -3.93 18.25 -35.09
N SER A 30 -4.46 17.14 -35.62
CA SER A 30 -5.29 17.12 -36.85
C SER A 30 -5.64 15.70 -37.26
N ARG A 31 -6.74 15.13 -36.77
CA ARG A 31 -7.63 14.24 -37.56
C ARG A 31 -9.08 14.40 -37.09
N LYS A 32 -9.87 15.10 -37.92
CA LYS A 32 -11.34 15.08 -37.94
C LYS A 32 -11.81 14.08 -39.00
N PHE A 33 -13.09 13.70 -38.88
CA PHE A 33 -13.95 12.86 -39.74
C PHE A 33 -13.84 11.34 -39.51
N SER A 34 -14.93 10.57 -39.43
CA SER A 34 -16.31 10.77 -39.92
C SER A 34 -17.36 10.02 -39.08
N SER A 35 -18.56 10.60 -39.01
CA SER A 35 -19.79 10.02 -38.48
C SER A 35 -20.24 8.78 -39.25
N LEU A 36 -20.59 7.70 -38.53
CA LEU A 36 -21.41 6.61 -39.05
C LEU A 36 -22.79 6.65 -38.38
N THR A 37 -23.80 6.98 -39.16
CA THR A 37 -25.23 6.83 -38.86
C THR A 37 -25.63 5.36 -38.82
N PHE A 38 -26.30 4.92 -37.75
CA PHE A 38 -27.06 3.68 -37.73
C PHE A 38 -28.55 3.99 -37.49
N VAL A 39 -29.38 3.47 -38.38
CA VAL A 39 -30.83 3.69 -38.48
C VAL A 39 -31.56 2.74 -37.52
N GLY A 40 -32.69 3.22 -36.99
CA GLY A 40 -33.34 2.74 -35.78
C GLY A 40 -34.02 1.36 -35.81
N SER A 41 -34.47 0.97 -34.61
CA SER A 41 -35.48 -0.05 -34.33
C SER A 41 -36.18 0.28 -32.99
N ARG A 42 -37.48 0.00 -32.94
CA ARG A 42 -38.56 0.59 -32.12
C ARG A 42 -38.50 0.30 -30.59
N PRO A 43 -39.17 1.12 -29.74
CA PRO A 43 -39.24 0.90 -28.30
C PRO A 43 -40.34 -0.10 -27.91
N ILE A 44 -40.02 -1.06 -27.05
CA ILE A 44 -40.99 -1.95 -26.41
C ILE A 44 -41.41 -1.32 -25.07
N ARG A 45 -42.71 -1.05 -24.91
CA ARG A 45 -43.33 -0.68 -23.63
C ARG A 45 -43.52 -1.94 -22.78
N TYR A 46 -43.09 -1.91 -21.52
CA TYR A 46 -43.62 -2.80 -20.49
C TYR A 46 -44.11 -2.01 -19.27
N SER A 47 -45.29 -2.44 -18.83
CA SER A 47 -46.15 -1.89 -17.79
C SER A 47 -45.48 -1.79 -16.42
N SER A 48 -45.77 -0.70 -15.73
CA SER A 48 -45.51 -0.46 -14.31
C SER A 48 -46.15 -1.55 -13.44
N TYR A 49 -45.33 -2.20 -12.60
CA TYR A 49 -45.76 -2.76 -11.33
C TYR A 49 -44.90 -2.16 -10.22
N SER A 50 -45.56 -1.36 -9.38
CA SER A 50 -45.01 -0.76 -8.17
C SER A 50 -44.89 -1.83 -7.10
N THR A 51 -43.66 -2.22 -6.77
CA THR A 51 -43.34 -2.86 -5.50
C THR A 51 -42.15 -2.12 -4.91
N THR A 52 -42.43 -1.33 -3.88
CA THR A 52 -41.45 -0.64 -3.05
C THR A 52 -40.53 -1.67 -2.39
N PHE A 53 -39.35 -1.87 -2.97
CA PHE A 53 -38.22 -2.50 -2.29
C PHE A 53 -37.17 -1.41 -2.13
N SER A 54 -37.10 -0.84 -0.93
CA SER A 54 -36.04 0.08 -0.54
C SER A 54 -34.71 -0.68 -0.55
N MET A 55 -34.01 -0.64 -1.68
CA MET A 55 -32.61 -1.03 -1.74
C MET A 55 -31.82 0.00 -0.93
N VAL A 56 -31.53 -0.35 0.33
CA VAL A 56 -30.46 0.26 1.10
C VAL A 56 -29.20 0.09 0.26
N SER A 57 -28.81 1.17 -0.40
CA SER A 57 -27.54 1.27 -1.09
C SER A 57 -26.51 1.32 0.02
N ASN A 58 -25.87 0.19 0.34
CA ASN A 58 -24.77 0.16 1.29
C ASN A 58 -23.64 1.01 0.73
N ASP A 59 -23.58 2.23 1.25
CA ASP A 59 -22.61 3.26 0.91
C ASP A 59 -21.21 2.69 1.19
N VAL A 60 -20.36 2.69 0.15
CA VAL A 60 -18.93 2.46 0.28
C VAL A 60 -18.45 3.34 1.43
N SER A 61 -17.72 2.80 2.41
CA SER A 61 -17.34 3.49 3.65
C SER A 61 -16.88 4.91 3.35
N LYS A 62 -17.75 5.90 3.53
CA LYS A 62 -17.39 7.30 3.28
C LYS A 62 -16.27 7.68 4.24
N PRO A 63 -15.22 8.36 3.76
CA PRO A 63 -14.15 8.82 4.64
C PRO A 63 -14.74 9.70 5.75
N LYS A 64 -14.20 9.56 6.97
CA LYS A 64 -14.68 10.33 8.13
C LYS A 64 -14.13 11.75 8.01
N ILE A 65 -14.95 12.65 7.46
CA ILE A 65 -14.54 14.03 7.21
C ILE A 65 -14.89 14.89 8.42
N ILE A 66 -13.90 15.56 9.00
CA ILE A 66 -14.05 16.54 10.09
C ILE A 66 -13.60 17.90 9.58
N THR A 67 -14.50 18.87 9.53
CA THR A 67 -14.18 20.23 9.12
C THR A 67 -13.85 21.10 10.33
N GLY A 68 -12.79 21.90 10.23
CA GLY A 68 -12.37 22.87 11.24
C GLY A 68 -12.21 24.28 10.65
N ASP A 69 -11.71 25.21 11.47
CA ASP A 69 -11.54 26.61 11.08
C ASP A 69 -10.60 26.78 9.87
N PHE A 70 -10.77 27.89 9.15
CA PHE A 70 -9.94 28.26 8.00
C PHE A 70 -9.90 27.21 6.87
N GLY A 71 -11.00 26.49 6.66
CA GLY A 71 -11.12 25.48 5.60
C GLY A 71 -10.23 24.25 5.85
N TYR A 72 -9.93 23.95 7.11
CA TYR A 72 -9.28 22.71 7.52
C TYR A 72 -10.25 21.54 7.34
N VAL A 73 -9.80 20.48 6.68
CA VAL A 73 -10.58 19.25 6.47
C VAL A 73 -9.72 18.07 6.86
N LEU A 74 -10.05 17.41 7.97
CA LEU A 74 -9.40 16.15 8.35
C LEU A 74 -10.15 14.99 7.70
N GLU A 75 -9.48 14.29 6.80
CA GLU A 75 -9.92 13.01 6.27
C GLU A 75 -9.39 11.90 7.18
N ASP A 76 -10.24 11.43 8.08
CA ASP A 76 -9.88 10.46 9.11
C ASP A 76 -10.25 9.02 8.70
N VAL A 77 -9.54 8.07 9.30
CA VAL A 77 -9.81 6.64 9.13
C VAL A 77 -10.90 6.18 10.11
N PRO A 78 -11.70 5.16 9.76
CA PRO A 78 -12.62 4.55 10.72
C PRO A 78 -11.87 4.04 11.96
N HIS A 79 -12.32 4.45 13.15
CA HIS A 79 -11.73 4.01 14.41
C HIS A 79 -12.50 2.84 15.01
N PHE A 80 -11.81 2.02 15.80
CA PHE A 80 -12.41 0.85 16.42
C PHE A 80 -13.59 1.21 17.34
N THR A 81 -13.49 2.36 18.00
CA THR A 81 -14.53 2.93 18.87
C THR A 81 -15.74 3.47 18.11
N ASP A 82 -15.65 3.69 16.80
CA ASP A 82 -16.77 4.20 16.00
C ASP A 82 -17.87 3.13 15.84
N TYR A 83 -17.54 1.84 15.99
CA TYR A 83 -18.47 0.72 15.83
C TYR A 83 -18.56 -0.23 17.02
N ILE A 84 -17.61 -0.18 17.95
CA ILE A 84 -17.72 -0.86 19.26
C ILE A 84 -17.63 0.19 20.37
N PRO A 85 -18.76 0.70 20.88
CA PRO A 85 -18.77 1.71 21.92
C PRO A 85 -18.28 1.12 23.26
N GLY A 86 -17.58 1.93 24.06
CA GLY A 86 -17.18 1.55 25.42
C GLY A 86 -15.99 0.58 25.49
N LEU A 87 -15.18 0.46 24.43
CA LEU A 87 -13.94 -0.32 24.48
C LEU A 87 -13.01 0.21 25.57
N ALA A 88 -12.60 -0.68 26.47
CA ALA A 88 -11.57 -0.38 27.44
C ALA A 88 -10.23 -0.13 26.73
N THR A 89 -9.46 0.81 27.26
CA THR A 89 -8.10 1.09 26.81
C THR A 89 -7.10 0.69 27.89
N CYS A 90 -5.99 0.07 27.51
CA CYS A 90 -4.87 -0.20 28.39
C CYS A 90 -3.67 0.69 28.04
N SER A 91 -2.70 0.75 28.96
CA SER A 91 -1.44 1.46 28.73
C SER A 91 -0.63 0.75 27.64
N ASN A 92 0.01 1.51 26.75
CA ASN A 92 0.86 0.93 25.72
C ASN A 92 2.13 0.32 26.36
N PRO A 93 2.44 -0.97 26.13
CA PRO A 93 3.65 -1.64 26.64
C PRO A 93 4.96 -0.92 26.29
N LEU A 94 4.97 -0.10 25.24
CA LEU A 94 6.12 0.71 24.86
C LEU A 94 6.56 1.72 25.93
N GLN A 95 5.67 2.11 26.85
CA GLN A 95 6.01 3.03 27.93
C GLN A 95 7.06 2.45 28.88
N ASP A 96 6.99 1.14 29.11
CA ASP A 96 7.86 0.42 30.04
C ASP A 96 9.01 -0.31 29.33
N ASN A 97 9.03 -0.27 28.00
CA ASN A 97 10.06 -0.97 27.21
C ASN A 97 11.42 -0.26 27.35
N PRO A 98 12.49 -0.94 27.83
CA PRO A 98 13.79 -0.31 28.09
C PRO A 98 14.42 0.36 26.86
N ALA A 99 14.13 -0.14 25.65
CA ALA A 99 14.65 0.44 24.40
C ALA A 99 13.93 1.75 24.02
N TYR A 100 12.74 1.98 24.56
CA TYR A 100 11.83 3.08 24.20
C TYR A 100 11.38 3.92 25.40
N SER A 101 11.84 3.67 26.62
CA SER A 101 11.47 4.48 27.79
C SER A 101 12.36 5.72 27.96
N VAL A 102 13.49 5.80 27.23
CA VAL A 102 14.52 6.83 27.43
C VAL A 102 14.20 8.16 26.72
N VAL A 103 13.48 8.15 25.59
CA VAL A 103 13.07 9.38 24.88
C VAL A 103 11.62 9.76 25.23
N LYS A 104 11.41 11.00 25.68
CA LYS A 104 10.10 11.45 26.20
C LYS A 104 9.01 11.69 25.13
N GLN A 105 9.34 11.60 23.83
CA GLN A 105 8.51 12.06 22.71
C GLN A 105 8.17 10.97 21.68
N TYR A 106 8.07 9.70 22.07
CA TYR A 106 7.73 8.64 21.11
C TYR A 106 6.25 8.62 20.69
N PHE A 107 5.33 8.98 21.59
CA PHE A 107 3.91 8.87 21.32
C PHE A 107 3.41 10.04 20.49
N VAL A 108 2.66 9.71 19.44
CA VAL A 108 1.99 10.69 18.59
C VAL A 108 0.69 11.12 19.28
N HIS A 109 0.42 12.43 19.30
CA HIS A 109 -0.81 12.95 19.90
C HIS A 109 -2.03 12.50 19.07
N VAL A 110 -3.21 12.43 19.69
CA VAL A 110 -4.42 12.04 18.95
C VAL A 110 -4.67 13.06 17.82
N ASP A 111 -4.55 14.35 18.11
CA ASP A 111 -4.83 15.43 17.15
C ASP A 111 -3.70 15.74 16.16
N ASP A 112 -2.58 15.00 16.18
CA ASP A 112 -1.52 15.18 15.20
C ASP A 112 -2.02 14.83 13.80
N SER A 113 -2.01 15.81 12.90
CA SER A 113 -2.35 15.65 11.49
C SER A 113 -1.22 16.11 10.57
N VAL A 114 -1.20 15.55 9.36
CA VAL A 114 -0.24 15.85 8.30
C VAL A 114 -1.02 16.43 7.12
N PRO A 115 -0.67 17.62 6.62
CA PRO A 115 -1.36 18.22 5.46
C PRO A 115 -1.11 17.38 4.21
N GLN A 116 -2.15 17.20 3.38
CA GLN A 116 -2.01 16.61 2.04
C GLN A 116 -1.13 17.51 1.16
N LYS A 117 -1.29 18.83 1.28
CA LYS A 117 -0.49 19.82 0.56
C LYS A 117 0.25 20.70 1.56
N ILE A 118 1.56 20.53 1.63
CA ILE A 118 2.42 21.31 2.54
C ILE A 118 2.50 22.78 2.12
N VAL A 119 2.39 23.07 0.82
CA VAL A 119 2.45 24.44 0.28
C VAL A 119 1.04 25.04 0.18
N ALA A 120 0.77 26.04 1.02
CA ALA A 120 -0.46 26.82 1.03
C ALA A 120 -0.17 28.33 0.98
N HIS A 121 -1.08 29.11 0.39
CA HIS A 121 -1.03 30.57 0.45
C HIS A 121 -1.66 31.06 1.75
N LYS A 122 -1.19 32.21 2.25
CA LYS A 122 -1.63 32.80 3.53
C LYS A 122 -3.15 32.87 3.68
N ASP A 123 -3.85 33.26 2.62
CA ASP A 123 -5.31 33.49 2.64
C ASP A 123 -6.09 32.35 1.98
N SER A 124 -5.42 31.24 1.63
CA SER A 124 -6.07 30.06 1.05
C SER A 124 -6.53 29.09 2.14
N PRO A 125 -7.63 28.32 1.91
CA PRO A 125 -8.06 27.30 2.85
C PRO A 125 -6.94 26.29 3.08
N ARG A 126 -6.80 25.82 4.32
CA ARG A 126 -5.77 24.84 4.69
C ARG A 126 -5.93 23.49 3.98
N GLY A 127 -7.16 23.15 3.58
CA GLY A 127 -7.44 21.97 2.79
C GLY A 127 -7.34 20.66 3.57
N ILE A 128 -7.10 19.57 2.85
CA ILE A 128 -7.18 18.20 3.38
C ILE A 128 -5.94 17.88 4.22
N HIS A 129 -6.18 17.28 5.38
CA HIS A 129 -5.18 16.74 6.30
C HIS A 129 -5.50 15.28 6.60
N PHE A 130 -4.46 14.48 6.84
CA PHE A 130 -4.55 13.09 7.24
C PHE A 130 -4.07 12.92 8.68
N ARG A 131 -4.59 11.92 9.40
CA ARG A 131 -4.12 11.62 10.75
C ARG A 131 -2.70 11.04 10.71
N ARG A 132 -1.81 11.53 11.58
CA ARG A 132 -0.42 11.04 11.66
C ARG A 132 -0.37 9.63 12.25
N ALA A 133 0.22 8.69 11.52
CA ALA A 133 0.49 7.34 12.03
C ALA A 133 1.61 7.35 13.09
N GLY A 134 1.52 6.44 14.07
CA GLY A 134 2.55 6.27 15.10
C GLY A 134 2.01 5.67 16.40
N PRO A 135 2.88 5.29 17.34
CA PRO A 135 2.45 4.68 18.59
C PRO A 135 1.61 5.67 19.41
N ARG A 136 0.56 5.16 20.06
CA ARG A 136 -0.32 5.93 20.96
C ARG A 136 -0.09 5.51 22.40
N GLN A 137 -0.27 6.43 23.36
CA GLN A 137 -0.09 6.13 24.78
C GLN A 137 -1.04 5.03 25.27
N LYS A 138 -2.23 4.96 24.68
CA LYS A 138 -3.26 3.97 25.00
C LYS A 138 -3.52 3.05 23.81
N VAL A 139 -3.75 1.78 24.07
CA VAL A 139 -4.08 0.75 23.07
C VAL A 139 -5.38 0.03 23.47
N TYR A 140 -6.04 -0.63 22.52
CA TYR A 140 -7.35 -1.29 22.72
C TYR A 140 -7.27 -2.80 22.98
N PHE A 141 -6.08 -3.38 22.81
CA PHE A 141 -5.83 -4.80 23.02
C PHE A 141 -4.67 -4.96 23.98
N ASP A 142 -4.86 -5.81 24.98
CA ASP A 142 -3.77 -6.32 25.80
C ASP A 142 -2.96 -7.36 25.00
N ALA A 143 -1.66 -7.45 25.25
CA ALA A 143 -0.73 -8.34 24.58
C ALA A 143 -1.20 -9.81 24.62
N ASP A 144 -1.73 -10.26 25.75
CA ASP A 144 -2.17 -11.65 25.98
C ASP A 144 -3.49 -11.97 25.25
N GLU A 145 -4.30 -10.94 24.97
CA GLU A 145 -5.54 -11.10 24.21
C GLU A 145 -5.28 -11.17 22.71
N VAL A 146 -4.18 -10.60 22.21
CA VAL A 146 -3.94 -10.50 20.77
C VAL A 146 -3.69 -11.86 20.15
N HIS A 147 -4.46 -12.14 19.11
CA HIS A 147 -4.19 -13.22 18.17
C HIS A 147 -4.16 -12.61 16.77
N ALA A 148 -2.95 -12.36 16.28
CA ALA A 148 -2.71 -11.69 15.01
C ALA A 148 -2.59 -12.69 13.87
N CYS A 149 -3.03 -12.32 12.68
CA CYS A 149 -2.73 -13.03 11.45
C CYS A 149 -2.15 -12.10 10.37
N ILE A 150 -1.26 -12.65 9.55
CA ILE A 150 -0.60 -11.96 8.44
C ILE A 150 -0.89 -12.73 7.16
N VAL A 151 -1.27 -12.04 6.09
CA VAL A 151 -1.51 -12.65 4.78
C VAL A 151 -0.89 -11.81 3.66
N THR A 152 -0.24 -12.47 2.70
CA THR A 152 0.31 -11.84 1.49
C THR A 152 -0.46 -12.23 0.25
N CYS A 153 -1.02 -11.26 -0.47
CA CYS A 153 -1.87 -11.48 -1.65
C CYS A 153 -1.34 -10.75 -2.90
N GLY A 154 -1.64 -11.32 -4.08
CA GLY A 154 -1.35 -10.71 -5.37
C GLY A 154 0.00 -11.10 -5.97
N GLY A 155 0.62 -10.18 -6.72
CA GLY A 155 1.95 -10.39 -7.32
C GLY A 155 3.08 -10.18 -6.31
N LEU A 156 4.22 -10.83 -6.54
CA LEU A 156 5.41 -10.64 -5.72
C LEU A 156 6.00 -9.24 -5.88
N CYS A 157 6.68 -8.79 -4.85
CA CYS A 157 7.39 -7.51 -4.77
C CYS A 157 8.58 -7.70 -3.82
N PRO A 158 9.74 -7.09 -4.10
CA PRO A 158 10.82 -7.02 -3.12
C PRO A 158 10.31 -6.45 -1.78
N GLY A 159 10.82 -6.98 -0.67
CA GLY A 159 10.48 -6.50 0.68
C GLY A 159 9.29 -7.16 1.37
N LEU A 160 8.53 -8.05 0.70
CA LEU A 160 7.41 -8.77 1.33
C LEU A 160 7.81 -9.52 2.62
N ASN A 161 8.90 -10.27 2.57
CA ASN A 161 9.44 -10.96 3.75
C ASN A 161 9.92 -9.98 4.83
N THR A 162 10.47 -8.82 4.45
CA THR A 162 10.85 -7.77 5.40
C THR A 162 9.63 -7.26 6.15
N VAL A 163 8.53 -6.96 5.45
CA VAL A 163 7.27 -6.54 6.08
C VAL A 163 6.74 -7.59 7.06
N ILE A 164 6.71 -8.87 6.66
CA ILE A 164 6.29 -9.97 7.55
C ILE A 164 7.18 -10.00 8.81
N ARG A 165 8.50 -9.94 8.64
CA ARG A 165 9.46 -9.96 9.75
C ARG A 165 9.23 -8.80 10.69
N GLU A 166 9.15 -7.57 10.19
CA GLU A 166 9.02 -6.37 11.03
C GLU A 166 7.70 -6.35 11.81
N ILE A 167 6.59 -6.84 11.23
CA ILE A 167 5.33 -6.99 11.97
C ILE A 167 5.50 -7.97 13.11
N VAL A 168 6.07 -9.16 12.85
CA VAL A 168 6.27 -10.19 13.88
C VAL A 168 7.23 -9.71 14.97
N TYR A 169 8.34 -9.06 14.60
CA TYR A 169 9.30 -8.50 15.55
C TYR A 169 8.67 -7.39 16.40
N SER A 170 7.90 -6.49 15.79
CA SER A 170 7.21 -5.42 16.51
C SER A 170 6.19 -6.00 17.48
N LEU A 171 5.32 -6.89 17.02
CA LEU A 171 4.33 -7.55 17.88
C LEU A 171 4.98 -8.26 19.07
N TYR A 172 6.04 -9.03 18.83
CA TYR A 172 6.70 -9.83 19.87
C TYR A 172 7.55 -8.98 20.82
N HIS A 173 8.50 -8.19 20.30
CA HIS A 173 9.49 -7.49 21.13
C HIS A 173 8.99 -6.15 21.68
N MET A 174 8.09 -5.47 20.97
CA MET A 174 7.60 -4.15 21.39
C MET A 174 6.29 -4.25 22.16
N TYR A 175 5.41 -5.16 21.77
CA TYR A 175 4.06 -5.29 22.32
C TYR A 175 3.82 -6.58 23.12
N GLY A 176 4.79 -7.48 23.24
CA GLY A 176 4.66 -8.72 24.02
C GLY A 176 3.72 -9.77 23.42
N VAL A 177 3.26 -9.58 22.18
CA VAL A 177 2.31 -10.48 21.51
C VAL A 177 3.04 -11.73 21.03
N SER A 178 2.65 -12.88 21.57
CA SER A 178 3.25 -14.18 21.23
C SER A 178 2.49 -14.98 20.17
N ARG A 179 1.21 -14.66 19.93
CA ARG A 179 0.31 -15.43 19.06
C ARG A 179 0.16 -14.75 17.69
N VAL A 180 1.05 -15.09 16.77
CA VAL A 180 1.00 -14.60 15.38
C VAL A 180 0.93 -15.77 14.39
N LEU A 181 -0.05 -15.74 13.50
CA LEU A 181 -0.27 -16.73 12.44
C LEU A 181 0.02 -16.14 11.06
N GLY A 182 0.64 -16.92 10.19
CA GLY A 182 0.74 -16.66 8.76
C GLY A 182 -0.35 -17.44 8.03
N ILE A 183 -1.11 -16.78 7.16
CA ILE A 183 -2.08 -17.42 6.28
C ILE A 183 -1.41 -17.73 4.94
N GLU A 184 -1.35 -19.01 4.58
CA GLU A 184 -0.61 -19.44 3.40
C GLU A 184 -1.42 -19.30 2.10
N GLY A 185 -0.78 -18.86 1.02
CA GLY A 185 -1.40 -18.85 -0.31
C GLY A 185 -2.48 -17.77 -0.49
N GLY A 186 -2.35 -16.62 0.18
CA GLY A 186 -3.27 -15.48 0.03
C GLY A 186 -4.65 -15.73 0.65
N TYR A 187 -5.71 -15.12 0.09
CA TYR A 187 -7.06 -15.23 0.67
C TYR A 187 -7.61 -16.65 0.75
N ARG A 188 -7.19 -17.53 -0.17
CA ARG A 188 -7.57 -18.95 -0.16
C ARG A 188 -7.12 -19.68 1.10
N GLY A 189 -6.03 -19.21 1.73
CA GLY A 189 -5.47 -19.81 2.93
C GLY A 189 -6.41 -19.80 4.13
N PHE A 190 -7.29 -18.79 4.23
CA PHE A 190 -8.24 -18.68 5.34
C PHE A 190 -9.14 -19.94 5.43
N TYR A 191 -9.69 -20.38 4.30
CA TYR A 191 -10.61 -21.52 4.27
C TYR A 191 -9.98 -22.84 3.82
N ALA A 192 -8.77 -22.83 3.26
CA ALA A 192 -7.97 -24.04 3.08
C ALA A 192 -7.37 -24.55 4.41
N ARG A 193 -7.46 -23.73 5.46
CA ARG A 193 -6.90 -23.94 6.80
C ARG A 193 -5.37 -24.10 6.87
N ASN A 194 -4.64 -23.71 5.82
CA ASN A 194 -3.18 -23.72 5.79
C ASN A 194 -2.63 -22.49 6.53
N THR A 195 -2.06 -22.71 7.70
CA THR A 195 -1.49 -21.64 8.53
C THR A 195 -0.17 -22.06 9.15
N THR A 196 0.80 -21.14 9.17
CA THR A 196 2.09 -21.30 9.83
C THR A 196 2.13 -20.46 11.10
N ALA A 197 2.69 -20.98 12.19
CA ALA A 197 3.00 -20.14 13.35
C ALA A 197 4.21 -19.24 13.04
N LEU A 198 4.07 -17.93 13.24
CA LEU A 198 5.13 -16.96 13.02
C LEU A 198 5.73 -16.54 14.37
N THR A 199 7.00 -16.89 14.57
CA THR A 199 7.79 -16.49 15.74
C THR A 199 9.03 -15.73 15.27
N PRO A 200 9.68 -14.92 16.12
CA PRO A 200 10.94 -14.25 15.76
C PRO A 200 11.99 -15.21 15.19
N LYS A 201 12.04 -16.45 15.70
CA LYS A 201 12.91 -17.51 15.21
C LYS A 201 12.58 -17.91 13.76
N VAL A 202 11.29 -18.07 13.44
CA VAL A 202 10.83 -18.45 12.08
C VAL A 202 11.13 -17.34 11.08
N VAL A 203 11.04 -16.07 11.49
CA VAL A 203 11.18 -14.91 10.59
C VAL A 203 12.57 -14.23 10.64
N ASN A 204 13.53 -14.77 11.40
CA ASN A 204 14.81 -14.09 11.65
C ASN A 204 15.53 -13.67 10.35
N ASP A 205 15.65 -14.57 9.38
CA ASP A 205 16.45 -14.38 8.15
C ASP A 205 15.63 -14.23 6.87
N ILE A 206 14.29 -14.19 6.96
CA ILE A 206 13.44 -14.18 5.77
C ILE A 206 13.62 -12.90 4.94
N HIS A 207 13.99 -11.80 5.58
CA HIS A 207 14.25 -10.49 4.95
C HIS A 207 15.40 -10.54 3.93
N LYS A 208 16.30 -11.54 4.02
CA LYS A 208 17.41 -11.75 3.07
C LYS A 208 16.97 -12.46 1.79
N ARG A 209 15.72 -12.95 1.74
CA ARG A 209 15.19 -13.75 0.64
C ARG A 209 14.09 -13.00 -0.10
N GLY A 210 14.11 -13.08 -1.43
CA GLY A 210 13.00 -12.61 -2.27
C GLY A 210 11.71 -13.41 -2.06
N GLY A 211 10.60 -12.88 -2.58
CA GLY A 211 9.28 -13.51 -2.48
C GLY A 211 8.63 -13.35 -1.10
N THR A 212 7.80 -14.32 -0.72
CA THR A 212 7.11 -14.38 0.58
C THR A 212 7.14 -15.82 1.12
N ILE A 213 7.47 -16.00 2.40
CA ILE A 213 7.45 -17.32 3.05
C ILE A 213 6.03 -17.90 3.19
N LEU A 214 5.00 -17.06 3.14
CA LEU A 214 3.61 -17.48 3.23
C LEU A 214 3.05 -17.94 1.87
N GLY A 215 3.83 -17.78 0.80
CA GLY A 215 3.29 -17.86 -0.56
C GLY A 215 2.26 -16.77 -0.83
N THR A 216 1.77 -16.71 -2.06
CA THR A 216 0.74 -15.74 -2.43
C THR A 216 -0.15 -16.30 -3.54
N SER A 217 -1.34 -15.72 -3.69
CA SER A 217 -2.24 -16.06 -4.79
C SER A 217 -2.97 -14.82 -5.28
N ARG A 218 -3.50 -14.92 -6.50
CA ARG A 218 -4.44 -13.95 -7.07
C ARG A 218 -5.86 -14.50 -6.93
N GLY A 219 -6.81 -13.63 -6.57
CA GLY A 219 -8.21 -14.02 -6.41
C GLY A 219 -8.46 -14.86 -5.15
N GLY A 220 -9.49 -15.70 -5.19
CA GLY A 220 -9.87 -16.56 -4.05
C GLY A 220 -10.42 -15.79 -2.84
N HIS A 221 -10.96 -14.60 -3.09
CA HIS A 221 -11.62 -13.81 -2.07
C HIS A 221 -13.06 -14.31 -1.88
N ASP A 222 -13.37 -14.76 -0.67
CA ASP A 222 -14.70 -15.16 -0.25
C ASP A 222 -14.92 -14.58 1.14
N THR A 223 -15.62 -13.45 1.22
CA THR A 223 -15.74 -12.64 2.44
C THR A 223 -16.30 -13.45 3.59
N SER A 224 -17.38 -14.20 3.36
CA SER A 224 -18.03 -15.01 4.40
C SER A 224 -17.05 -16.04 4.95
N LYS A 225 -16.41 -16.83 4.09
CA LYS A 225 -15.46 -17.85 4.54
C LYS A 225 -14.23 -17.28 5.24
N ILE A 226 -13.75 -16.12 4.80
CA ILE A 226 -12.61 -15.44 5.43
C ILE A 226 -12.99 -14.98 6.83
N VAL A 227 -14.14 -14.31 6.98
CA VAL A 227 -14.61 -13.80 8.28
C VAL A 227 -14.99 -14.94 9.22
N ASP A 228 -15.60 -16.01 8.71
CA ASP A 228 -15.86 -17.24 9.48
C ASP A 228 -14.54 -17.82 9.99
N SER A 229 -13.51 -17.93 9.15
CA SER A 229 -12.19 -18.41 9.61
C SER A 229 -11.52 -17.48 10.62
N ILE A 230 -11.70 -16.17 10.51
CA ILE A 230 -11.16 -15.20 11.48
C ILE A 230 -11.83 -15.44 12.83
N GLN A 231 -13.15 -15.59 12.84
CA GLN A 231 -13.94 -15.84 14.04
C GLN A 231 -13.64 -17.20 14.67
N ASP A 232 -13.62 -18.28 13.88
CA ASP A 232 -13.34 -19.65 14.32
C ASP A 232 -11.97 -19.78 15.01
N ARG A 233 -10.98 -19.01 14.54
CA ARG A 233 -9.62 -19.01 15.07
C ARG A 233 -9.41 -18.01 16.22
N GLY A 234 -10.43 -17.21 16.53
CA GLY A 234 -10.34 -16.13 17.51
C GLY A 234 -9.28 -15.09 17.15
N ILE A 235 -9.11 -14.80 15.85
CA ILE A 235 -8.17 -13.78 15.37
C ILE A 235 -8.80 -12.40 15.60
N ASN A 236 -8.05 -11.49 16.20
CA ASN A 236 -8.50 -10.12 16.47
C ASN A 236 -7.67 -9.03 15.79
N GLN A 237 -6.56 -9.40 15.15
CA GLN A 237 -5.79 -8.49 14.29
C GLN A 237 -5.46 -9.18 12.97
N VAL A 238 -5.77 -8.52 11.86
CA VAL A 238 -5.58 -9.06 10.50
C VAL A 238 -4.74 -8.09 9.69
N TYR A 239 -3.52 -8.48 9.36
CA TYR A 239 -2.58 -7.70 8.55
C TYR A 239 -2.60 -8.23 7.10
N ILE A 240 -3.10 -7.41 6.18
CA ILE A 240 -3.31 -7.79 4.78
C ILE A 240 -2.33 -7.03 3.89
N ILE A 241 -1.35 -7.75 3.34
CA ILE A 241 -0.31 -7.18 2.49
C ILE A 241 -0.63 -7.46 1.02
N GLY A 242 -0.81 -6.42 0.20
CA GLY A 242 -1.13 -6.60 -1.22
C GLY A 242 -1.47 -5.32 -1.97
N GLY A 243 -1.65 -5.41 -3.29
CA GLY A 243 -2.02 -4.27 -4.14
C GLY A 243 -3.52 -3.95 -4.12
N ASP A 244 -4.01 -3.14 -5.05
CA ASP A 244 -5.38 -2.60 -5.03
C ASP A 244 -6.48 -3.64 -4.91
N GLY A 245 -6.40 -4.72 -5.69
CA GLY A 245 -7.40 -5.80 -5.62
C GLY A 245 -7.45 -6.45 -4.23
N THR A 246 -6.30 -6.53 -3.56
CA THR A 246 -6.22 -6.99 -2.17
C THR A 246 -6.82 -5.94 -1.23
N GLN A 247 -6.50 -4.65 -1.38
CA GLN A 247 -7.04 -3.61 -0.49
C GLN A 247 -8.56 -3.45 -0.63
N LYS A 248 -9.11 -3.62 -1.84
CA LYS A 248 -10.56 -3.73 -2.05
C LYS A 248 -11.15 -4.91 -1.28
N GLY A 249 -10.50 -6.07 -1.31
CA GLY A 249 -10.90 -7.22 -0.50
C GLY A 249 -10.81 -6.95 1.00
N ALA A 250 -9.77 -6.26 1.47
CA ALA A 250 -9.62 -5.87 2.87
C ALA A 250 -10.77 -4.96 3.34
N SER A 251 -11.19 -4.00 2.51
CA SER A 251 -12.35 -3.14 2.79
C SER A 251 -13.64 -3.96 2.92
N VAL A 252 -13.90 -4.91 2.01
CA VAL A 252 -15.09 -5.78 2.11
C VAL A 252 -15.06 -6.68 3.35
N ILE A 253 -13.89 -7.19 3.73
CA ILE A 253 -13.71 -7.96 4.99
C ILE A 253 -14.00 -7.08 6.21
N PHE A 254 -13.49 -5.85 6.23
CA PHE A 254 -13.74 -4.89 7.29
C PHE A 254 -15.24 -4.57 7.44
N GLU A 255 -15.94 -4.35 6.35
CA GLU A 255 -17.38 -4.08 6.36
C GLU A 255 -18.17 -5.28 6.93
N GLU A 256 -17.82 -6.50 6.57
CA GLU A 256 -18.46 -7.71 7.10
C GLU A 256 -18.15 -7.93 8.59
N ILE A 257 -16.92 -7.67 9.03
CA ILE A 257 -16.52 -7.68 10.45
C ILE A 257 -17.35 -6.65 11.23
N ARG A 258 -17.52 -5.44 10.68
CA ARG A 258 -18.34 -4.39 11.29
C ARG A 258 -19.81 -4.80 11.36
N ARG A 259 -20.35 -5.36 10.28
CA ARG A 259 -21.74 -5.86 10.22
C ARG A 259 -22.02 -6.93 11.28
N ARG A 260 -21.03 -7.78 11.58
CA ARG A 260 -21.10 -8.83 12.60
C ARG A 260 -20.75 -8.33 14.02
N GLY A 261 -20.29 -7.10 14.19
CA GLY A 261 -19.90 -6.54 15.49
C GLY A 261 -18.70 -7.25 16.14
N LEU A 262 -17.78 -7.80 15.34
CA LEU A 262 -16.64 -8.55 15.87
C LEU A 262 -15.53 -7.59 16.37
N LYS A 263 -14.91 -7.91 17.52
CA LYS A 263 -13.73 -7.21 18.06
C LYS A 263 -12.48 -7.56 17.25
N VAL A 264 -12.44 -7.20 15.97
CA VAL A 264 -11.34 -7.48 15.04
C VAL A 264 -10.90 -6.21 14.31
N VAL A 265 -9.59 -6.01 14.21
CA VAL A 265 -8.98 -4.92 13.45
C VAL A 265 -8.38 -5.47 12.16
N VAL A 266 -8.61 -4.76 11.05
CA VAL A 266 -8.02 -5.06 9.74
C VAL A 266 -7.08 -3.93 9.35
N ALA A 267 -5.81 -4.26 9.15
CA ALA A 267 -4.78 -3.34 8.70
C ALA A 267 -4.31 -3.72 7.29
N GLY A 268 -4.58 -2.84 6.32
CA GLY A 268 -4.13 -2.97 4.95
C GLY A 268 -2.72 -2.39 4.76
N ILE A 269 -1.80 -3.18 4.23
CA ILE A 269 -0.43 -2.74 3.90
C ILE A 269 -0.29 -2.75 2.37
N PRO A 270 -0.32 -1.56 1.74
CA PRO A 270 -0.42 -1.48 0.30
C PRO A 270 0.93 -1.84 -0.35
N LYS A 271 0.88 -2.78 -1.29
CA LYS A 271 2.03 -3.35 -2.00
C LYS A 271 1.90 -3.09 -3.49
N THR A 272 2.64 -2.11 -3.99
CA THR A 272 2.78 -1.80 -5.41
C THR A 272 4.25 -1.56 -5.76
N ILE A 273 4.69 -2.05 -6.91
CA ILE A 273 5.99 -1.68 -7.49
C ILE A 273 5.84 -0.50 -8.45
N ASP A 274 4.60 -0.11 -8.80
CA ASP A 274 4.32 0.93 -9.77
C ASP A 274 4.32 2.33 -9.13
N ASN A 275 4.48 2.40 -7.79
CA ASN A 275 4.42 3.59 -6.94
C ASN A 275 3.22 4.50 -7.23
N ASP A 276 2.06 3.88 -7.41
CA ASP A 276 0.83 4.48 -7.92
C ASP A 276 -0.22 4.75 -6.83
N ILE A 277 0.18 4.77 -5.56
CA ILE A 277 -0.71 5.05 -4.43
C ILE A 277 -0.78 6.57 -4.22
N PRO A 278 -1.95 7.22 -4.42
CA PRO A 278 -2.04 8.69 -4.48
C PRO A 278 -1.62 9.46 -3.21
N VAL A 279 -1.47 8.76 -2.08
CA VAL A 279 -1.26 9.35 -0.75
C VAL A 279 0.17 9.12 -0.24
N ILE A 280 0.97 8.27 -0.89
CA ILE A 280 2.35 8.01 -0.48
C ILE A 280 3.31 8.37 -1.59
N ASP A 281 4.44 8.96 -1.23
CA ASP A 281 5.49 9.30 -2.19
C ASP A 281 6.24 8.07 -2.69
N LYS A 282 6.27 7.00 -1.86
CA LYS A 282 7.08 5.81 -2.13
C LYS A 282 6.47 4.54 -1.56
N SER A 283 6.25 3.55 -2.41
CA SER A 283 5.91 2.19 -2.01
C SER A 283 7.16 1.33 -1.81
N PHE A 284 7.08 0.38 -0.88
CA PHE A 284 8.20 -0.54 -0.67
C PHE A 284 8.42 -1.43 -1.89
N GLY A 285 9.68 -1.71 -2.19
CA GLY A 285 10.10 -2.52 -3.34
C GLY A 285 10.21 -1.75 -4.67
N PHE A 286 9.83 -0.46 -4.71
CA PHE A 286 10.03 0.40 -5.89
C PHE A 286 11.52 0.59 -6.23
N ASP A 287 12.34 1.01 -5.25
CA ASP A 287 13.78 1.25 -5.50
C ASP A 287 14.51 0.02 -5.99
N THR A 288 14.28 -1.11 -5.32
CA THR A 288 14.88 -2.38 -5.74
C THR A 288 14.44 -2.74 -7.16
N ALA A 289 13.19 -2.47 -7.54
CA ALA A 289 12.75 -2.69 -8.92
C ALA A 289 13.44 -1.76 -9.93
N VAL A 290 13.73 -0.51 -9.55
CA VAL A 290 14.53 0.43 -10.38
C VAL A 290 15.96 -0.08 -10.53
N GLU A 291 16.61 -0.52 -9.46
CA GLU A 291 17.97 -1.08 -9.50
C GLU A 291 18.04 -2.32 -10.41
N GLU A 292 17.05 -3.22 -10.33
CA GLU A 292 16.97 -4.37 -11.25
C GLU A 292 16.75 -3.94 -12.71
N ALA A 293 15.90 -2.93 -12.93
CA ALA A 293 15.63 -2.40 -14.27
C ALA A 293 16.89 -1.80 -14.90
N GLN A 294 17.65 -1.01 -14.15
CA GLN A 294 18.92 -0.44 -14.60
C GLN A 294 19.92 -1.51 -15.00
N ARG A 295 20.03 -2.60 -14.22
CA ARG A 295 20.88 -3.74 -14.58
C ARG A 295 20.47 -4.36 -15.91
N ALA A 296 19.18 -4.54 -16.17
CA ALA A 296 18.67 -5.07 -17.43
C ALA A 296 18.90 -4.12 -18.62
N ILE A 297 18.69 -2.82 -18.44
CA ILE A 297 18.93 -1.78 -19.45
C ILE A 297 20.41 -1.74 -19.83
N ASN A 298 21.30 -1.70 -18.85
CA ASN A 298 22.74 -1.66 -19.09
C ASN A 298 23.23 -2.89 -19.86
N ALA A 299 22.71 -4.09 -19.52
CA ALA A 299 23.02 -5.30 -20.27
C ALA A 299 22.56 -5.19 -21.74
N ALA A 300 21.33 -4.74 -21.98
CA ALA A 300 20.80 -4.57 -23.34
C ALA A 300 21.55 -3.49 -24.13
N HIS A 301 22.03 -2.44 -23.47
CA HIS A 301 22.83 -1.38 -24.09
C HIS A 301 24.18 -1.92 -24.58
N VAL A 302 24.90 -2.66 -23.73
CA VAL A 302 26.20 -3.27 -24.09
C VAL A 302 26.05 -4.23 -25.28
N GLU A 303 24.99 -5.03 -25.31
CA GLU A 303 24.69 -5.93 -26.44
C GLU A 303 24.39 -5.15 -27.73
N ALA A 304 23.60 -4.07 -27.63
CA ALA A 304 23.24 -3.25 -28.79
C ALA A 304 24.44 -2.51 -29.39
N GLU A 305 25.38 -2.03 -28.56
CA GLU A 305 26.61 -1.37 -29.03
C GLU A 305 27.59 -2.33 -29.71
N SER A 306 27.48 -3.63 -29.43
CA SER A 306 28.40 -4.65 -29.94
C SER A 306 28.12 -5.06 -31.40
N VAL A 307 27.04 -4.56 -32.01
CA VAL A 307 26.63 -4.91 -33.38
C VAL A 307 26.22 -3.67 -34.16
N GLU A 308 26.66 -3.57 -35.42
CA GLU A 308 26.23 -2.50 -36.32
C GLU A 308 24.69 -2.56 -36.51
N ASN A 309 24.00 -1.44 -36.24
CA ASN A 309 22.54 -1.35 -36.21
C ASN A 309 21.85 -2.25 -35.15
N GLY A 310 22.54 -2.59 -34.05
CA GLY A 310 21.95 -3.33 -32.93
C GLY A 310 20.82 -2.55 -32.23
N ILE A 311 19.74 -3.25 -31.87
CA ILE A 311 18.60 -2.69 -31.12
C ILE A 311 18.37 -3.53 -29.87
N GLY A 312 18.56 -2.91 -28.69
CA GLY A 312 18.22 -3.49 -27.39
C GLY A 312 16.79 -3.15 -27.00
N LEU A 313 15.93 -4.16 -26.85
CA LEU A 313 14.55 -3.99 -26.38
C LEU A 313 14.38 -4.59 -24.98
N VAL A 314 14.09 -3.76 -23.99
CA VAL A 314 13.88 -4.18 -22.59
C VAL A 314 12.42 -3.95 -22.20
N LYS A 315 11.76 -5.00 -21.73
CA LYS A 315 10.40 -4.91 -21.16
C LYS A 315 10.49 -4.76 -19.65
N LEU A 316 10.04 -3.62 -19.13
CA LEU A 316 9.99 -3.33 -17.70
C LEU A 316 8.58 -3.54 -17.13
N MET A 317 8.50 -3.53 -15.80
CA MET A 317 7.23 -3.49 -15.06
C MET A 317 6.58 -2.09 -15.18
N GLY A 318 5.32 -1.96 -14.78
CA GLY A 318 4.52 -0.73 -14.94
C GLY A 318 3.19 -1.00 -15.61
N ARG A 319 2.20 -1.47 -14.83
CA ARG A 319 0.87 -1.81 -15.39
C ARG A 319 0.03 -0.57 -15.63
N TYR A 320 0.07 0.38 -14.70
CA TYR A 320 -0.75 1.59 -14.72
C TYR A 320 0.07 2.88 -14.58
N SER A 321 1.37 2.77 -14.29
CA SER A 321 2.29 3.90 -14.13
C SER A 321 3.62 3.63 -14.81
N GLY A 322 4.20 4.67 -15.42
CA GLY A 322 5.52 4.66 -16.03
C GLY A 322 6.64 5.11 -15.10
N MET A 323 6.39 5.28 -13.79
CA MET A 323 7.40 5.78 -12.85
C MET A 323 8.64 4.90 -12.79
N LEU A 324 8.49 3.58 -12.88
CA LEU A 324 9.64 2.67 -12.98
C LEU A 324 10.46 2.92 -14.24
N GLN A 325 9.80 3.11 -15.39
CA GLN A 325 10.45 3.33 -16.68
C GLN A 325 11.13 4.71 -16.76
N PHE A 326 10.55 5.72 -16.11
CA PHE A 326 11.13 7.06 -16.07
C PHE A 326 12.34 7.13 -15.12
N SER A 327 12.30 6.39 -14.02
CA SER A 327 13.35 6.41 -12.99
C SER A 327 14.51 5.45 -13.25
N SER A 328 14.32 4.43 -14.11
CA SER A 328 15.35 3.48 -14.52
C SER A 328 16.22 4.04 -15.63
#